data_AF-A0AAJ2G6S3-F1
#
_entry.id   AF-A0AAJ2G6S3-F1
#
_cell.length_a   1.000
_cell.length_b   1.000
_cell.length_c   1.000
_cell.angle_alpha   90.00
_cell.angle_beta   90.00
_cell.angle_gamma   90.00
#
_symmetry.space_group_name_H-M   'P 1'
#
loop_
_entity.id
_entity.type
_entity.pdbx_description
1 polymer ?
#
loop_
_entity_poly.entity_id
_entity_poly.type
_entity_poly.pdbx_seq_one_letter_code
_entity_poly.pdbx_strand_id
1 'polypeptide(L)'
;MSFFSLLRLASMAAIVLTSTALSCQDHHIPDPDPVSNCTRINGTPRAVDCEFEITEVAFYRGSVSDANLYGKVTPNDSNLVIKEQFKYEFVAGSASSLFSIGLIAKITVKRIAPAPAGSNKYIFRSTIQSFKDPRFPEREVDSRFGFLLDEDNYDLVAIDVPVGGTFTYNDMMAGFQGQYTTDRTTGLFVYPVNPTWVTVQNVETSKKLRNAPYSYTLFRDQAEARLKFVPKVIASRV
;
A
#
# COMPACT_ATOMS: atom_id res chain seq x y z
N MET A 1 -42.82 41.77 -23.46
CA MET A 1 -41.58 41.62 -22.67
C MET A 1 -41.62 40.38 -21.74
N SER A 2 -42.12 39.22 -22.17
CA SER A 2 -42.16 37.99 -21.33
C SER A 2 -41.25 36.86 -21.83
N PHE A 3 -40.92 36.84 -23.13
CA PHE A 3 -40.16 35.74 -23.74
C PHE A 3 -38.67 35.72 -23.34
N PHE A 4 -38.05 36.89 -23.16
CA PHE A 4 -36.65 37.01 -22.73
C PHE A 4 -36.42 36.57 -21.28
N SER A 5 -37.44 36.60 -20.43
CA SER A 5 -37.35 36.17 -19.03
C SER A 5 -37.36 34.64 -18.92
N LEU A 6 -38.20 33.98 -19.73
CA LEU A 6 -38.29 32.51 -19.80
C LEU A 6 -36.99 31.85 -20.27
N LEU A 7 -36.33 32.41 -21.27
CA LEU A 7 -35.05 31.89 -21.78
C LEU A 7 -33.93 31.98 -20.73
N ARG A 8 -33.89 33.06 -19.93
CA ARG A 8 -32.91 33.21 -18.84
C ARG A 8 -33.16 32.19 -17.71
N LEU A 9 -34.43 31.98 -17.36
CA LEU A 9 -34.82 31.01 -16.34
C LEU A 9 -34.48 29.56 -16.76
N ALA A 10 -34.72 29.21 -18.03
CA ALA A 10 -34.36 27.91 -18.58
C ALA A 10 -32.84 27.68 -18.58
N SER A 11 -32.05 28.71 -18.93
CA SER A 11 -30.59 28.61 -18.93
C SER A 11 -29.99 28.44 -17.53
N MET A 12 -30.53 29.16 -16.52
CA MET A 12 -30.07 29.00 -15.14
C MET A 12 -30.48 27.65 -14.55
N ALA A 13 -31.69 27.16 -14.86
CA ALA A 13 -32.13 25.83 -14.44
C ALA A 13 -31.23 24.73 -15.05
N ALA A 14 -30.85 24.86 -16.32
CA ALA A 14 -29.94 23.92 -16.98
C ALA A 14 -28.56 23.92 -16.32
N ILE A 15 -27.97 25.09 -16.04
CA ILE A 15 -26.66 25.20 -15.37
C ILE A 15 -26.71 24.58 -13.98
N VAL A 16 -27.74 24.89 -13.19
CA VAL A 16 -27.91 24.34 -11.83
C VAL A 16 -28.05 22.82 -11.87
N LEU A 17 -28.89 22.27 -12.76
CA LEU A 17 -29.08 20.83 -12.93
C LEU A 17 -27.80 20.11 -13.39
N THR A 18 -27.03 20.71 -14.29
CA THR A 18 -25.73 20.13 -14.68
C THR A 18 -24.68 20.20 -13.58
N SER A 19 -24.69 21.27 -12.76
CA SER A 19 -23.74 21.42 -11.66
C SER A 19 -24.02 20.45 -10.51
N THR A 20 -25.29 20.17 -10.20
CA THR A 20 -25.67 19.16 -9.20
C THR A 20 -25.47 17.74 -9.71
N ALA A 21 -25.66 17.47 -10.99
CA ALA A 21 -25.33 16.16 -11.58
C ALA A 21 -23.82 15.86 -11.53
N LEU A 22 -22.97 16.88 -11.68
CA LEU A 22 -21.51 16.74 -11.56
C LEU A 22 -21.06 16.72 -10.10
N SER A 23 -21.76 17.39 -9.17
CA SER A 23 -21.41 17.36 -7.74
C SER A 23 -21.91 16.10 -7.01
N CYS A 24 -22.85 15.36 -7.61
CA CYS A 24 -23.28 14.04 -7.13
C CYS A 24 -22.41 12.90 -7.66
N GLN A 25 -21.35 13.20 -8.43
CA GLN A 25 -20.17 12.33 -8.43
C GLN A 25 -19.44 12.57 -7.11
N ASP A 26 -20.11 12.18 -6.01
CA ASP A 26 -19.47 11.79 -4.78
C ASP A 26 -18.25 10.98 -5.20
N HIS A 27 -17.07 11.44 -4.80
CA HIS A 27 -15.81 10.78 -5.09
C HIS A 27 -15.81 9.47 -4.32
N HIS A 28 -16.61 8.52 -4.79
CA HIS A 28 -16.56 7.12 -4.44
C HIS A 28 -15.26 6.64 -5.07
N ILE A 29 -14.16 6.98 -4.42
CA ILE A 29 -12.92 6.24 -4.54
C ILE A 29 -13.34 4.82 -4.19
N PRO A 30 -13.32 3.88 -5.14
CA PRO A 30 -13.65 2.51 -4.80
C PRO A 30 -12.59 2.04 -3.80
N ASP A 31 -12.98 1.87 -2.54
CA ASP A 31 -12.27 1.05 -1.56
C ASP A 31 -13.10 -0.23 -1.40
N PRO A 32 -12.50 -1.43 -1.32
CA PRO A 32 -11.08 -1.72 -1.35
C PRO A 32 -10.56 -1.97 -2.79
N ASP A 33 -9.26 -1.77 -2.99
CA ASP A 33 -8.54 -2.37 -4.12
C ASP A 33 -9.03 -3.83 -4.29
N PRO A 34 -9.48 -4.26 -5.49
CA PRO A 34 -10.02 -5.59 -5.67
C PRO A 34 -9.01 -6.63 -5.18
N VAL A 35 -9.52 -7.68 -4.53
CA VAL A 35 -8.74 -8.86 -4.08
C VAL A 35 -7.87 -9.43 -5.22
N SER A 36 -8.30 -9.19 -6.47
CA SER A 36 -7.49 -9.36 -7.68
C SER A 36 -6.48 -8.21 -7.84
N ASN A 37 -5.23 -8.49 -7.46
CA ASN A 37 -4.09 -7.58 -7.66
C ASN A 37 -3.69 -7.39 -9.14
N CYS A 38 -4.42 -7.99 -10.10
CA CYS A 38 -4.05 -8.04 -11.52
C CYS A 38 -4.74 -7.01 -12.41
N THR A 39 -5.37 -6.02 -11.80
CA THR A 39 -5.93 -4.89 -12.52
C THR A 39 -5.07 -3.65 -12.28
N ARG A 40 -4.79 -2.92 -13.35
CA ARG A 40 -4.07 -1.65 -13.31
C ARG A 40 -4.88 -0.59 -12.57
N ILE A 41 -4.23 0.52 -12.18
CA ILE A 41 -4.90 1.64 -11.51
C ILE A 41 -6.09 2.21 -12.28
N ASN A 42 -6.06 2.11 -13.62
CA ASN A 42 -7.11 2.61 -14.50
C ASN A 42 -8.24 1.60 -14.75
N GLY A 43 -8.24 0.45 -14.06
CA GLY A 43 -9.26 -0.59 -14.21
C GLY A 43 -9.04 -1.56 -15.38
N THR A 44 -8.05 -1.33 -16.26
CA THR A 44 -7.73 -2.27 -17.34
C THR A 44 -6.92 -3.47 -16.83
N PRO A 45 -7.05 -4.67 -17.44
CA PRO A 45 -6.24 -5.82 -17.09
C PRO A 45 -4.74 -5.55 -17.24
N ARG A 46 -3.93 -6.21 -16.41
CA ARG A 46 -2.47 -6.24 -16.61
C ARG A 46 -2.13 -7.01 -17.89
N ALA A 47 -1.05 -6.64 -18.55
CA ALA A 47 -0.62 -7.27 -19.81
C ALA A 47 0.01 -8.66 -19.62
N VAL A 48 0.40 -8.96 -18.38
CA VAL A 48 0.88 -10.27 -17.93
C VAL A 48 0.06 -10.60 -16.68
N ASP A 49 -0.52 -11.79 -16.58
CA ASP A 49 -1.29 -12.18 -15.38
C ASP A 49 -0.40 -12.16 -14.14
N CYS A 50 -0.99 -11.93 -12.96
CA CYS A 50 -0.19 -12.06 -11.74
C CYS A 50 -0.01 -13.50 -11.33
N GLU A 51 1.15 -13.74 -10.74
CA GLU A 51 1.53 -15.08 -10.29
C GLU A 51 1.08 -15.38 -8.87
N PHE A 52 0.91 -14.37 -8.03
CA PHE A 52 0.72 -14.52 -6.58
C PHE A 52 -0.40 -13.67 -6.03
N GLU A 53 -0.96 -14.15 -4.91
CA GLU A 53 -1.73 -13.35 -3.95
C GLU A 53 -1.00 -13.34 -2.61
N ILE A 54 -0.95 -12.19 -1.92
CA ILE A 54 -0.46 -12.14 -0.53
C ILE A 54 -1.61 -12.59 0.35
N THR A 55 -1.41 -13.65 1.11
CA THR A 55 -2.44 -14.22 2.00
C THR A 55 -2.33 -13.67 3.42
N GLU A 56 -1.12 -13.37 3.88
CA GLU A 56 -0.85 -12.88 5.23
C GLU A 56 0.46 -12.11 5.26
N VAL A 57 0.51 -11.04 6.06
CA VAL A 57 1.76 -10.45 6.54
C VAL A 57 1.74 -10.41 8.06
N ALA A 58 2.68 -11.07 8.70
CA ALA A 58 2.83 -11.13 10.15
C ALA A 58 4.01 -10.25 10.59
N PHE A 59 3.82 -9.45 11.64
CA PHE A 59 4.83 -8.51 12.13
C PHE A 59 5.32 -8.92 13.52
N TYR A 60 6.63 -8.92 13.69
CA TYR A 60 7.33 -9.42 14.87
C TYR A 60 8.26 -8.39 15.47
N ARG A 61 8.42 -8.46 16.79
CA ARG A 61 9.42 -7.73 17.55
C ARG A 61 10.76 -8.45 17.54
N GLY A 62 11.76 -7.88 16.86
CA GLY A 62 13.16 -8.29 16.97
C GLY A 62 13.53 -9.64 16.35
N SER A 63 12.73 -10.71 16.52
CA SER A 63 12.93 -12.01 15.86
C SER A 63 11.61 -12.70 15.54
N VAL A 64 11.60 -13.54 14.50
CA VAL A 64 10.42 -14.28 14.04
C VAL A 64 10.11 -15.43 15.01
N SER A 65 9.27 -15.16 16.01
CA SER A 65 8.72 -16.15 16.94
C SER A 65 7.31 -15.76 17.40
N ASP A 66 6.48 -16.72 17.76
CA ASP A 66 5.09 -16.44 18.19
C ASP A 66 5.03 -15.55 19.44
N ALA A 67 6.02 -15.67 20.34
CA ALA A 67 6.16 -14.81 21.51
C ALA A 67 6.40 -13.33 21.16
N ASN A 68 6.92 -13.06 19.95
CA ASN A 68 7.24 -11.73 19.47
C ASN A 68 6.19 -11.18 18.47
N LEU A 69 5.10 -11.90 18.19
CA LEU A 69 4.10 -11.48 17.21
C LEU A 69 3.35 -10.23 17.72
N TYR A 70 3.48 -9.10 17.00
CA TYR A 70 2.66 -7.91 17.25
C TYR A 70 1.26 -8.06 16.67
N GLY A 71 1.17 -8.59 15.45
CA GLY A 71 -0.08 -8.65 14.72
C GLY A 71 0.09 -9.18 13.32
N LYS A 72 -1.04 -9.40 12.66
CA LYS A 72 -1.14 -9.92 11.31
C LYS A 72 -2.08 -9.04 10.52
N VAL A 73 -1.80 -8.92 9.23
CA VAL A 73 -2.72 -8.35 8.25
C VAL A 73 -2.98 -9.37 7.16
N THR A 74 -4.20 -9.37 6.65
CA THR A 74 -4.66 -10.25 5.57
C THR A 74 -5.46 -9.42 4.57
N PRO A 75 -5.75 -9.93 3.37
CA PRO A 75 -6.65 -9.24 2.44
C PRO A 75 -8.02 -8.86 3.04
N ASN A 76 -8.50 -9.63 4.03
CA ASN A 76 -9.79 -9.40 4.68
C ASN A 76 -9.68 -8.60 5.98
N ASP A 77 -8.47 -8.39 6.51
CA ASP A 77 -8.22 -7.60 7.72
C ASP A 77 -6.92 -6.82 7.57
N SER A 78 -7.07 -5.54 7.22
CA SER A 78 -5.97 -4.61 6.94
C SER A 78 -5.57 -3.78 8.16
N ASN A 79 -6.11 -4.09 9.35
CA ASN A 79 -5.83 -3.34 10.58
C ASN A 79 -4.63 -3.91 11.31
N LEU A 80 -3.53 -3.15 11.36
CA LEU A 80 -2.38 -3.48 12.19
C LEU A 80 -2.35 -2.57 13.42
N VAL A 81 -2.64 -3.11 14.60
CA VAL A 81 -2.53 -2.35 15.86
C VAL A 81 -1.25 -2.74 16.58
N ILE A 82 -0.30 -1.83 16.64
CA ILE A 82 0.97 -1.99 17.36
C ILE A 82 0.81 -1.34 18.72
N LYS A 83 0.68 -2.16 19.76
CA LYS A 83 0.74 -1.70 21.15
C LYS A 83 2.20 -1.69 21.59
N GLU A 84 2.81 -0.51 21.65
CA GLU A 84 4.19 -0.41 22.15
C GLU A 84 4.20 -0.06 23.64
N GLN A 85 5.09 -0.73 24.37
CA GLN A 85 5.39 -0.44 25.75
C GLN A 85 6.62 0.45 25.92
N PHE A 86 7.70 0.30 25.14
CA PHE A 86 8.91 1.12 25.33
C PHE A 86 9.84 1.16 24.11
N LYS A 87 10.42 2.36 23.88
CA LYS A 87 11.39 2.81 22.85
C LYS A 87 10.81 3.51 21.62
N TYR A 88 10.46 4.78 21.80
CA TYR A 88 10.39 5.73 20.70
C TYR A 88 11.73 6.47 20.62
N GLU A 89 12.38 6.46 19.47
CA GLU A 89 13.39 7.48 19.17
C GLU A 89 12.64 8.74 18.73
N PHE A 90 12.53 9.70 19.65
CA PHE A 90 12.06 11.02 19.29
C PHE A 90 13.17 11.74 18.54
N VAL A 91 12.95 11.99 17.25
CA VAL A 91 13.81 12.91 16.49
C VAL A 91 13.46 14.33 16.94
N ALA A 92 14.16 14.83 17.96
CA ALA A 92 13.97 16.16 18.50
C ALA A 92 14.50 17.20 17.49
N GLY A 93 13.60 17.99 16.89
CA GLY A 93 14.00 19.00 15.91
C GLY A 93 13.00 20.12 15.62
N SER A 94 11.69 19.87 15.53
CA SER A 94 10.71 20.93 15.26
C SER A 94 9.27 20.44 15.40
N ALA A 95 8.45 21.07 16.26
CA ALA A 95 6.97 21.08 16.32
C ALA A 95 6.14 19.78 16.12
N SER A 96 6.75 18.64 15.84
CA SER A 96 6.15 17.37 15.49
C SER A 96 7.08 16.26 15.97
N SER A 97 6.65 15.56 17.02
CA SER A 97 7.30 14.33 17.44
C SER A 97 7.09 13.28 16.36
N LEU A 98 8.12 13.01 15.58
CA LEU A 98 8.17 11.85 14.69
C LEU A 98 8.54 10.63 15.52
N PHE A 99 7.90 9.50 15.24
CA PHE A 99 8.32 8.21 15.75
C PHE A 99 8.76 7.32 14.58
N SER A 100 9.69 6.42 14.85
CA SER A 100 10.11 5.37 13.94
C SER A 100 10.06 4.05 14.68
N ILE A 101 9.44 3.03 14.09
CA ILE A 101 9.48 1.65 14.60
C ILE A 101 9.81 0.71 13.46
N GLY A 102 10.86 -0.09 13.65
CA GLY A 102 11.22 -1.19 12.75
C GLY A 102 10.70 -2.51 13.30
N LEU A 103 9.90 -3.22 12.51
CA LEU A 103 9.42 -4.58 12.81
C LEU A 103 10.00 -5.57 11.80
N ILE A 104 10.15 -6.83 12.21
CA ILE A 104 10.43 -7.89 11.24
C ILE A 104 9.09 -8.37 10.70
N ALA A 105 8.93 -8.35 9.38
CA ALA A 105 7.77 -8.83 8.68
C ALA A 105 8.03 -10.21 8.07
N LYS A 106 7.00 -11.05 8.09
CA LYS A 106 6.92 -12.34 7.44
C LYS A 106 5.78 -12.29 6.44
N ILE A 107 6.07 -12.44 5.16
CA ILE A 107 5.07 -12.37 4.09
C ILE A 107 4.78 -13.77 3.60
N THR A 108 3.51 -14.16 3.62
CA THR A 108 3.04 -15.39 3.00
C THR A 108 2.29 -15.08 1.72
N VAL A 109 2.72 -15.73 0.64
CA VAL A 109 2.08 -15.67 -0.67
C VAL A 109 1.56 -17.03 -1.07
N LYS A 110 0.51 -17.05 -1.89
CA LYS A 110 -0.01 -18.22 -2.57
C LYS A 110 0.10 -18.02 -4.07
N ARG A 111 0.64 -19.02 -4.77
CA ARG A 111 0.75 -18.98 -6.23
C ARG A 111 -0.63 -19.24 -6.86
N ILE A 112 -1.07 -18.37 -7.75
CA ILE A 112 -2.36 -18.42 -8.43
C ILE A 112 -2.24 -18.64 -9.95
N ALA A 113 -1.05 -18.43 -10.52
CA ALA A 113 -0.75 -18.73 -11.92
C ALA A 113 0.64 -19.36 -12.08
N PRO A 114 0.88 -20.11 -13.18
CA PRO A 114 2.20 -20.68 -13.46
C PRO A 114 3.29 -19.62 -13.52
N ALA A 115 4.51 -19.98 -13.10
CA ALA A 115 5.65 -19.09 -13.24
C ALA A 115 5.93 -18.81 -14.74
N PRO A 116 6.28 -17.57 -15.14
CA PRO A 116 6.68 -17.26 -16.49
C PRO A 116 7.96 -18.01 -16.83
N ALA A 117 8.06 -18.47 -18.08
CA ALA A 117 9.23 -19.18 -18.55
C ALA A 117 10.50 -18.32 -18.35
N GLY A 118 11.48 -18.87 -17.64
CA GLY A 118 12.79 -18.23 -17.46
C GLY A 118 12.93 -17.25 -16.29
N SER A 119 11.92 -17.08 -15.42
CA SER A 119 12.06 -16.25 -14.22
C SER A 119 11.43 -16.87 -12.98
N ASN A 120 12.25 -17.09 -11.95
CA ASN A 120 11.82 -17.47 -10.61
C ASN A 120 12.34 -16.51 -9.54
N LYS A 121 12.81 -15.31 -9.93
CA LYS A 121 13.42 -14.33 -9.04
C LYS A 121 12.43 -13.22 -8.73
N TYR A 122 12.24 -12.98 -7.44
CA TYR A 122 11.25 -12.03 -6.92
C TYR A 122 11.88 -11.10 -5.91
N ILE A 123 11.34 -9.89 -5.84
CA ILE A 123 11.66 -8.88 -4.84
C ILE A 123 10.44 -8.75 -3.94
N PHE A 124 10.66 -8.76 -2.63
CA PHE A 124 9.67 -8.42 -1.61
C PHE A 124 9.95 -7.01 -1.09
N ARG A 125 8.95 -6.11 -1.04
CA ARG A 125 9.09 -4.75 -0.46
C ARG A 125 8.08 -4.50 0.67
N SER A 126 8.51 -3.98 1.83
CA SER A 126 7.73 -3.86 3.08
C SER A 126 7.12 -2.50 3.31
N THR A 127 7.73 -1.47 2.76
CA THR A 127 7.53 -0.09 3.22
C THR A 127 7.48 0.84 2.05
N ILE A 128 6.43 0.68 1.29
CA ILE A 128 6.01 1.73 0.40
C ILE A 128 5.01 2.55 1.23
N GLN A 129 5.44 3.70 1.75
CA GLN A 129 4.58 4.62 2.50
C GLN A 129 4.16 5.76 1.58
N SER A 130 2.87 6.08 1.51
CA SER A 130 2.42 7.25 0.77
C SER A 130 2.05 8.39 1.70
N PHE A 131 2.86 9.44 1.67
CA PHE A 131 2.79 10.55 2.61
C PHE A 131 1.81 11.67 2.23
N LYS A 132 1.33 11.69 0.99
CA LYS A 132 0.44 12.74 0.46
C LYS A 132 -0.86 12.18 -0.13
N ASP A 133 -0.91 10.88 -0.44
CA ASP A 133 -2.01 10.26 -1.16
C ASP A 133 -2.31 8.87 -0.59
N PRO A 134 -3.53 8.53 -0.14
CA PRO A 134 -3.83 7.19 0.37
C PRO A 134 -3.78 6.09 -0.71
N ARG A 135 -3.57 6.44 -1.99
CA ARG A 135 -3.31 5.52 -3.09
C ARG A 135 -1.86 5.03 -3.06
N PHE A 136 -1.65 3.80 -3.54
CA PHE A 136 -0.32 3.21 -3.71
C PHE A 136 0.56 4.22 -4.48
N PRO A 137 1.77 4.56 -4.03
CA PRO A 137 2.54 5.62 -4.65
C PRO A 137 2.78 5.30 -6.12
N GLU A 138 2.31 6.23 -6.93
CA GLU A 138 2.23 6.10 -8.38
C GLU A 138 3.63 6.05 -9.02
N ARG A 139 4.68 6.50 -8.32
CA ARG A 139 6.06 6.48 -8.80
C ARG A 139 7.02 6.00 -7.71
N GLU A 140 8.19 5.53 -8.15
CA GLU A 140 9.33 5.05 -7.35
C GLU A 140 10.02 6.14 -6.51
N VAL A 141 9.29 7.16 -6.08
CA VAL A 141 9.84 8.32 -5.40
C VAL A 141 9.44 8.29 -3.94
N ASP A 142 10.31 7.70 -3.10
CA ASP A 142 10.38 8.10 -1.69
C ASP A 142 10.98 9.51 -1.62
N SER A 143 10.12 10.51 -1.82
CA SER A 143 10.50 11.92 -1.93
C SER A 143 10.86 12.58 -0.60
N ARG A 144 11.12 11.83 0.49
CA ARG A 144 11.58 12.41 1.75
C ARG A 144 12.96 11.95 2.21
N PHE A 145 13.49 10.84 1.65
CA PHE A 145 14.82 10.34 2.02
C PHE A 145 15.76 10.00 0.84
N GLY A 146 15.34 10.21 -0.41
CA GLY A 146 16.27 10.23 -1.56
C GLY A 146 16.85 8.87 -1.96
N PHE A 147 16.31 7.75 -1.46
CA PHE A 147 16.66 6.43 -1.96
C PHE A 147 15.85 6.16 -3.22
N LEU A 148 16.51 6.20 -4.39
CA LEU A 148 15.98 5.51 -5.56
C LEU A 148 15.87 4.02 -5.19
N LEU A 149 14.70 3.42 -5.39
CA LEU A 149 14.46 2.00 -5.09
C LEU A 149 15.07 1.13 -6.18
N ASP A 150 16.39 1.27 -6.41
CA ASP A 150 17.12 0.52 -7.41
C ASP A 150 16.90 -0.98 -7.17
N GLU A 151 16.37 -1.68 -8.17
CA GLU A 151 16.10 -3.12 -8.11
C GLU A 151 17.37 -3.91 -7.83
N ASP A 152 18.53 -3.37 -8.19
CA ASP A 152 19.84 -3.99 -8.00
C ASP A 152 20.27 -4.04 -6.52
N ASN A 153 19.61 -3.29 -5.63
CA ASN A 153 19.92 -3.26 -4.20
C ASN A 153 19.00 -4.17 -3.35
N TYR A 154 18.10 -4.94 -3.96
CA TYR A 154 17.21 -5.83 -3.24
C TYR A 154 17.66 -7.29 -3.29
N ASP A 155 17.42 -8.00 -2.18
CA ASP A 155 17.60 -9.45 -2.14
C ASP A 155 16.64 -10.15 -3.10
N LEU A 156 17.23 -10.92 -4.02
CA LEU A 156 16.47 -11.72 -4.98
C LEU A 156 16.08 -13.05 -4.37
N VAL A 157 14.79 -13.24 -4.19
CA VAL A 157 14.21 -14.47 -3.62
C VAL A 157 13.83 -15.42 -4.74
N ALA A 158 14.32 -16.65 -4.70
CA ALA A 158 13.86 -17.70 -5.61
C ALA A 158 12.58 -18.34 -5.05
N ILE A 159 11.48 -18.31 -5.80
CA ILE A 159 10.22 -18.97 -5.41
C ILE A 159 9.89 -20.08 -6.39
N ASP A 160 9.98 -21.32 -5.92
CA ASP A 160 9.64 -22.53 -6.67
C ASP A 160 8.56 -23.31 -5.91
N VAL A 161 7.31 -22.88 -6.09
CA VAL A 161 6.12 -23.54 -5.56
C VAL A 161 5.12 -23.74 -6.70
N PRO A 162 4.36 -24.86 -6.72
CA PRO A 162 3.34 -25.08 -7.75
C PRO A 162 2.15 -24.12 -7.59
N VAL A 163 1.29 -24.02 -8.61
CA VAL A 163 0.01 -23.29 -8.50
C VAL A 163 -0.81 -23.89 -7.35
N GLY A 164 -1.35 -23.03 -6.49
CA GLY A 164 -2.01 -23.39 -5.24
C GLY A 164 -1.06 -23.56 -4.05
N GLY A 165 0.24 -23.71 -4.28
CA GLY A 165 1.26 -23.77 -3.25
C GLY A 165 1.51 -22.42 -2.58
N THR A 166 1.98 -22.45 -1.34
CA THR A 166 2.31 -21.27 -0.55
C THR A 166 3.82 -21.15 -0.35
N PHE A 167 4.31 -19.91 -0.31
CA PHE A 167 5.69 -19.59 0.03
C PHE A 167 5.68 -18.51 1.10
N THR A 168 6.62 -18.59 2.04
CA THR A 168 6.78 -17.58 3.08
C THR A 168 8.19 -17.01 3.08
N TYR A 169 8.27 -15.70 2.91
CA TYR A 169 9.49 -14.93 3.07
C TYR A 169 9.60 -14.44 4.51
N ASN A 170 10.67 -14.83 5.20
CA ASN A 170 11.01 -14.34 6.52
C ASN A 170 12.14 -13.30 6.35
N ASP A 171 12.17 -12.28 7.19
CA ASP A 171 13.24 -11.29 7.25
C ASP A 171 13.08 -10.09 6.31
N MET A 172 11.95 -9.41 6.48
CA MET A 172 11.73 -8.12 5.87
C MET A 172 11.62 -7.04 6.95
N MET A 173 12.47 -6.02 6.92
CA MET A 173 12.34 -4.91 7.85
C MET A 173 11.20 -3.96 7.42
N ALA A 174 10.19 -3.80 8.28
CA ALA A 174 9.08 -2.87 8.11
C ALA A 174 9.25 -1.67 9.05
N GLY A 175 9.70 -0.55 8.50
CA GLY A 175 9.74 0.75 9.17
C GLY A 175 8.39 1.49 9.08
N PHE A 176 7.88 1.95 10.21
CA PHE A 176 6.69 2.80 10.29
C PHE A 176 7.06 4.17 10.83
N GLN A 177 6.57 5.22 10.15
CA GLN A 177 6.73 6.60 10.57
C GLN A 177 5.36 7.27 10.61
N GLY A 178 5.16 8.15 11.57
CA GLY A 178 3.97 8.98 11.61
C GLY A 178 4.11 10.12 12.60
N GLN A 179 3.06 10.93 12.65
CA GLN A 179 3.02 12.12 13.46
C GLN A 179 2.17 11.90 14.70
N TYR A 180 2.63 12.45 15.81
CA TYR A 180 1.90 12.43 17.06
C TYR A 180 0.49 13.03 16.96
N THR A 181 -0.50 12.29 17.46
CA THR A 181 -1.81 12.83 17.83
C THR A 181 -2.24 12.31 19.20
N THR A 182 -2.86 13.16 20.02
CA THR A 182 -3.50 12.70 21.26
C THR A 182 -4.92 12.24 20.93
N ASP A 183 -5.25 10.99 21.22
CA ASP A 183 -6.65 10.61 21.32
C ASP A 183 -7.22 11.25 22.60
N ARG A 184 -8.06 12.27 22.43
CA ARG A 184 -8.65 13.04 23.55
C ARG A 184 -9.61 12.22 24.40
N THR A 185 -10.12 11.09 23.90
CA THR A 185 -11.07 10.25 24.63
C THR A 185 -10.38 9.24 25.55
N THR A 186 -9.24 8.69 25.11
CA THR A 186 -8.49 7.68 25.86
C THR A 186 -7.24 8.25 26.54
N GLY A 187 -6.84 9.48 26.19
CA GLY A 187 -5.56 10.07 26.59
C GLY A 187 -4.37 9.21 26.18
N LEU A 188 -4.53 8.38 25.14
CA LEU A 188 -3.47 7.57 24.55
C LEU A 188 -2.84 8.34 23.40
N PHE A 189 -1.55 8.12 23.22
CA PHE A 189 -0.84 8.65 22.06
C PHE A 189 -1.06 7.69 20.90
N VAL A 190 -1.78 8.18 19.90
CA VAL A 190 -2.06 7.45 18.67
C VAL A 190 -1.27 8.09 17.57
N TYR A 191 -0.47 7.28 16.90
CA TYR A 191 0.24 7.73 15.74
C TYR A 191 -0.41 7.11 14.50
N PRO A 192 -1.23 7.87 13.76
CA PRO A 192 -1.68 7.44 12.45
C PRO A 192 -0.45 7.30 11.55
N VAL A 193 -0.22 6.08 11.08
CA VAL A 193 0.76 5.82 10.03
C VAL A 193 0.03 5.91 8.70
N ASN A 194 0.72 6.43 7.69
CA ASN A 194 0.17 6.44 6.35
C ASN A 194 -0.16 5.01 5.89
N PRO A 195 -1.13 4.86 4.97
CA PRO A 195 -1.33 3.59 4.30
C PRO A 195 0.01 3.05 3.81
N THR A 196 0.27 1.81 4.20
CA THR A 196 1.50 1.10 3.89
C THR A 196 1.15 -0.05 2.97
N TRP A 197 2.03 -0.31 2.00
CA TRP A 197 1.91 -1.46 1.13
C TRP A 197 3.09 -2.39 1.27
N VAL A 198 2.76 -3.67 1.29
CA VAL A 198 3.69 -4.75 1.01
C VAL A 198 3.49 -5.18 -0.43
N THR A 199 4.57 -5.44 -1.17
CA THR A 199 4.50 -5.92 -2.54
C THR A 199 5.44 -7.08 -2.82
N VAL A 200 5.03 -7.91 -3.79
CA VAL A 200 5.87 -8.92 -4.43
C VAL A 200 5.97 -8.58 -5.90
N GLN A 201 7.17 -8.69 -6.47
CA GLN A 201 7.45 -8.32 -7.85
C GLN A 201 8.36 -9.36 -8.49
N ASN A 202 7.98 -9.88 -9.66
CA ASN A 202 8.87 -10.68 -10.49
C ASN A 202 9.79 -9.74 -11.26
N VAL A 203 11.11 -9.97 -11.16
CA VAL A 203 12.12 -9.08 -11.75
C VAL A 203 11.97 -8.98 -13.27
N GLU A 204 11.87 -10.13 -13.94
CA GLU A 204 11.80 -10.17 -15.40
C GLU A 204 10.43 -9.71 -15.93
N THR A 205 9.34 -10.07 -15.25
CA THR A 205 8.00 -9.55 -15.61
C THR A 205 7.95 -8.03 -15.49
N SER A 206 8.51 -7.47 -14.40
CA SER A 206 8.52 -6.03 -14.21
C SER A 206 9.35 -5.30 -15.29
N LYS A 207 10.55 -5.81 -15.60
CA LYS A 207 11.36 -5.29 -16.73
C LYS A 207 10.56 -5.31 -18.04
N LYS A 208 9.86 -6.42 -18.32
CA LYS A 208 9.02 -6.55 -19.52
C LYS A 208 7.88 -5.51 -19.52
N LEU A 209 7.19 -5.33 -18.39
CA LEU A 209 6.08 -4.38 -18.27
C LEU A 209 6.54 -2.93 -18.42
N ARG A 210 7.74 -2.57 -17.95
CA ARG A 210 8.32 -1.22 -18.11
C ARG A 210 8.70 -0.89 -19.55
N ASN A 211 9.16 -1.88 -20.30
CA ASN A 211 9.63 -1.68 -21.66
C ASN A 211 8.47 -1.68 -22.68
N ALA A 212 8.78 -1.21 -23.90
CA ALA A 212 7.86 -1.34 -25.02
C ALA A 212 7.50 -2.82 -25.26
N PRO A 213 6.25 -3.14 -25.65
CA PRO A 213 5.18 -2.21 -26.02
C PRO A 213 4.32 -1.73 -24.83
N TYR A 214 4.53 -2.25 -23.61
CA TYR A 214 3.60 -2.04 -22.49
C TYR A 214 3.78 -0.69 -21.79
N SER A 215 5.03 -0.27 -21.57
CA SER A 215 5.38 1.06 -21.03
C SER A 215 4.70 1.40 -19.68
N TYR A 216 4.67 0.46 -18.74
CA TYR A 216 4.04 0.65 -17.44
C TYR A 216 4.88 1.61 -16.59
N THR A 217 4.35 2.80 -16.35
CA THR A 217 5.06 3.85 -15.57
C THR A 217 4.81 3.76 -14.07
N LEU A 218 3.80 3.00 -13.63
CA LEU A 218 3.40 2.93 -12.23
C LEU A 218 3.88 1.64 -11.60
N PHE A 219 4.57 1.74 -10.46
CA PHE A 219 5.06 0.57 -9.74
C PHE A 219 3.93 -0.38 -9.32
N ARG A 220 2.80 0.19 -8.89
CA ARG A 220 1.56 -0.55 -8.60
C ARG A 220 1.20 -1.54 -9.72
N ASP A 221 1.25 -1.07 -10.96
CA ASP A 221 0.84 -1.84 -12.13
C ASP A 221 1.89 -2.91 -12.51
N GLN A 222 3.09 -2.85 -11.94
CA GLN A 222 4.19 -3.80 -12.18
C GLN A 222 4.27 -4.90 -11.10
N ALA A 223 3.68 -4.69 -9.93
CA ALA A 223 3.73 -5.66 -8.83
C ALA A 223 2.87 -6.90 -9.13
N GLU A 224 3.37 -8.08 -8.77
CA GLU A 224 2.65 -9.37 -8.82
C GLU A 224 1.59 -9.47 -7.74
N ALA A 225 1.91 -9.02 -6.55
CA ALA A 225 0.97 -9.00 -5.45
C ALA A 225 1.20 -7.76 -4.61
N ARG A 226 0.13 -7.28 -4.00
CA ARG A 226 0.19 -6.17 -3.04
C ARG A 226 -0.84 -6.35 -1.95
N LEU A 227 -0.51 -5.85 -0.77
CA LEU A 227 -1.43 -5.79 0.36
C LEU A 227 -1.32 -4.42 1.01
N LYS A 228 -2.44 -3.68 1.04
CA LYS A 228 -2.58 -2.40 1.72
C LYS A 228 -2.98 -2.64 3.17
N PHE A 229 -2.37 -1.91 4.09
CA PHE A 229 -2.79 -1.88 5.49
C PHE A 229 -2.53 -0.50 6.10
N VAL A 230 -3.25 -0.19 7.18
CA VAL A 230 -3.12 1.08 7.89
C VAL A 230 -2.66 0.78 9.31
N PRO A 231 -1.36 0.99 9.61
CA PRO A 231 -0.85 0.77 10.96
C PRO A 231 -1.39 1.82 11.92
N LYS A 232 -1.77 1.37 13.11
CA LYS A 232 -2.08 2.21 14.27
C LYS A 232 -1.12 1.87 15.38
N VAL A 233 -0.29 2.84 15.78
CA VAL A 233 0.59 2.68 16.94
C VAL A 233 -0.06 3.32 18.15
N ILE A 234 -0.21 2.53 19.22
CA ILE A 234 -0.73 2.96 20.51
C ILE A 234 0.41 2.89 21.50
N ALA A 235 0.81 4.05 22.05
CA ALA A 235 1.76 4.07 23.15
C ALA A 235 1.07 3.68 24.46
N SER A 236 1.66 2.75 25.21
CA SER A 236 1.25 2.56 26.61
C SER A 236 1.69 3.75 27.44
N ARG A 237 0.82 4.23 28.34
CA ARG A 237 1.21 5.19 29.37
C ARG A 237 2.29 4.53 30.25
N VAL A 238 3.40 5.25 30.47
CA VAL A 238 4.32 5.00 31.58
C VAL A 238 3.72 5.62 32.84
#